data_AF-A0A5M8R3F4-F1
#
_entry.id   AF-A0A5M8R3F4-F1
#
_cell.length_a   1.000
_cell.length_b   1.000
_cell.length_c   1.000
_cell.angle_alpha   90.00
_cell.angle_beta   90.00
_cell.angle_gamma   90.00
#
_symmetry.space_group_name_H-M   'P 1'
#
loop_
_entity.id
_entity.type
_entity.pdbx_description
1 polymer ?
#
loop_
_entity_poly.entity_id
_entity_poly.type
_entity_poly.pdbx_seq_one_letter_code
_entity_poly.pdbx_strand_id
1 'polypeptide(L)'
;MATVREYIAAKLKRYYIDITDAELDGMLADSGLNGDDTYATILSKPVKQALVSFIPELFLAPESISQGDFTIKRSQAGLKEYYAILCADLGIGTVSKSTPKIVDKSYKW
;
A
#
# COMPACT_ATOMS: atom_id res chain seq x y z
N MET A 1 -11.25 16.45 -13.32
CA MET A 1 -10.23 16.15 -12.30
C MET A 1 -10.71 14.92 -11.55
N ALA A 2 -9.83 13.99 -11.19
CA ALA A 2 -10.23 12.80 -10.44
C ALA A 2 -10.39 13.14 -8.96
N THR A 3 -11.39 12.55 -8.31
CA THR A 3 -11.53 12.57 -6.85
C THR A 3 -10.45 11.72 -6.18
N VAL A 4 -10.22 11.92 -4.88
CA VAL A 4 -9.31 11.09 -4.08
C VAL A 4 -9.71 9.60 -4.16
N ARG A 5 -11.01 9.33 -4.09
CA ARG A 5 -11.61 8.00 -4.25
C ARG A 5 -11.22 7.34 -5.57
N GLU A 6 -11.48 8.03 -6.69
CA GLU A 6 -11.17 7.52 -8.02
C GLU A 6 -9.66 7.32 -8.21
N TYR A 7 -8.84 8.22 -7.67
CA TYR A 7 -7.39 8.12 -7.76
C TYR A 7 -6.87 6.86 -7.06
N ILE A 8 -7.32 6.60 -5.82
CA ILE A 8 -6.85 5.43 -5.06
C ILE A 8 -7.34 4.14 -5.71
N ALA A 9 -8.62 4.06 -6.08
CA ALA A 9 -9.19 2.90 -6.77
C ALA A 9 -8.44 2.60 -8.08
N ALA A 10 -8.19 3.62 -8.90
CA ALA A 10 -7.44 3.46 -10.15
C ALA A 10 -6.00 2.98 -9.91
N LYS A 11 -5.36 3.38 -8.80
CA LYS A 11 -4.00 3.00 -8.47
C LYS A 11 -3.90 1.57 -7.95
N LEU A 12 -4.83 1.14 -7.10
CA LEU A 12 -4.92 -0.23 -6.59
C LEU A 12 -5.30 -1.22 -7.70
N LYS A 13 -6.17 -0.82 -8.63
CA LYS A 13 -6.54 -1.63 -9.79
C LYS A 13 -5.35 -2.00 -10.68
N ARG A 14 -4.29 -1.16 -10.75
CA ARG A 14 -3.04 -1.49 -11.47
C ARG A 14 -2.30 -2.69 -10.88
N TYR A 15 -2.53 -2.99 -9.61
CA TYR A 15 -1.96 -4.15 -8.92
C TYR A 15 -2.96 -5.32 -8.84
N TYR A 16 -4.04 -5.28 -9.62
CA TYR A 16 -5.12 -6.27 -9.60
C TYR A 16 -5.78 -6.41 -8.23
N ILE A 17 -5.84 -5.30 -7.48
CA ILE A 17 -6.56 -5.20 -6.21
C ILE A 17 -7.92 -4.58 -6.53
N ASP A 18 -8.96 -5.41 -6.47
CA ASP A 18 -10.34 -4.96 -6.48
C ASP A 18 -10.71 -4.60 -5.04
N ILE A 19 -10.93 -3.31 -4.78
CA ILE A 19 -11.35 -2.79 -3.49
C ILE A 19 -12.82 -2.40 -3.59
N THR A 20 -13.62 -2.79 -2.61
CA THR A 20 -15.02 -2.38 -2.56
C THR A 20 -15.14 -0.91 -2.16
N ASP A 21 -16.24 -0.25 -2.54
CA ASP A 21 -16.49 1.14 -2.14
C ASP A 21 -16.54 1.29 -0.61
N ALA A 22 -17.06 0.27 0.10
CA ALA A 22 -17.09 0.23 1.56
C ALA A 22 -15.71 0.15 2.21
N GLU A 23 -14.79 -0.65 1.68
CA GLU A 23 -13.42 -0.71 2.17
C GLU A 23 -12.66 0.58 1.90
N LEU A 24 -12.91 1.19 0.74
CA LEU A 24 -12.33 2.46 0.39
C LEU A 24 -12.83 3.59 1.31
N ASP A 25 -14.13 3.61 1.62
CA ASP A 25 -14.73 4.55 2.56
C ASP A 25 -14.18 4.37 3.98
N GLY A 26 -14.03 3.12 4.43
CA GLY A 26 -13.40 2.78 5.72
C GLY A 26 -11.97 3.29 5.85
N MET A 27 -11.14 3.08 4.83
CA MET A 27 -9.77 3.60 4.79
C MET A 27 -9.73 5.13 4.78
N LEU A 28 -10.61 5.77 4.02
CA LEU A 28 -10.71 7.23 3.97
C LEU A 28 -11.13 7.81 5.33
N ALA A 29 -12.09 7.17 6.01
CA ALA A 29 -12.54 7.55 7.34
C ALA A 29 -11.43 7.39 8.39
N ASP A 30 -10.68 6.28 8.39
CA ASP A 30 -9.54 6.05 9.29
C ASP A 30 -8.45 7.11 9.11
N SER A 31 -8.24 7.55 7.86
CA SER A 31 -7.23 8.55 7.50
C SER A 31 -7.71 10.01 7.62
N GLY A 32 -8.98 10.24 7.99
CA GLY A 32 -9.58 11.57 8.06
C GLY A 32 -9.65 12.30 6.71
N LEU A 33 -9.69 11.54 5.61
CA LEU A 33 -9.75 12.06 4.24
C LEU A 33 -11.18 12.07 3.71
N ASN A 34 -11.56 13.13 3.01
CA ASN A 34 -12.79 13.14 2.23
C ASN A 34 -12.54 12.51 0.85
N GLY A 35 -13.31 11.48 0.52
CA GLY A 35 -13.19 10.77 -0.77
C GLY A 35 -13.66 11.59 -1.97
N ASP A 36 -14.58 12.53 -1.76
CA ASP A 36 -15.17 13.38 -2.80
C ASP A 36 -14.29 14.58 -3.16
N ASP A 37 -13.30 14.88 -2.31
CA ASP A 37 -12.37 15.97 -2.57
C ASP A 37 -11.56 15.74 -3.86
N THR A 38 -11.31 16.83 -4.58
CA THR A 38 -10.52 16.78 -5.82
C THR A 38 -9.07 16.47 -5.48
N TYR A 39 -8.50 15.42 -6.09
CA TYR A 39 -7.10 15.07 -5.85
C TYR A 39 -6.17 16.22 -6.28
N ALA A 40 -5.52 16.83 -5.29
CA ALA A 40 -4.58 17.92 -5.44
C ALA A 40 -3.26 17.62 -4.71
N THR A 41 -2.20 18.35 -5.04
CA THR A 41 -0.86 18.15 -4.45
C THR A 41 -0.87 18.20 -2.92
N ILE A 42 -1.72 19.04 -2.32
CA ILE A 42 -1.89 19.14 -0.87
C ILE A 42 -2.41 17.85 -0.24
N LEU A 43 -3.25 17.10 -0.95
CA LEU A 43 -3.81 15.82 -0.52
C LEU A 43 -2.89 14.64 -0.85
N SER A 44 -1.81 14.86 -1.61
CA SER A 44 -0.90 13.78 -2.00
C SER A 44 -0.25 13.09 -0.78
N LYS A 45 0.20 13.87 0.20
CA LYS A 45 0.82 13.33 1.42
C LYS A 45 -0.16 12.51 2.29
N PRO A 46 -1.35 13.03 2.68
CA PRO A 46 -2.28 12.24 3.48
C PRO A 46 -2.83 11.02 2.73
N VAL A 47 -3.01 11.09 1.40
CA VAL A 47 -3.37 9.92 0.59
C VAL A 47 -2.28 8.84 0.61
N LYS A 48 -1.00 9.23 0.54
CA LYS A 48 0.11 8.27 0.71
C LYS A 48 0.11 7.64 2.09
N GLN A 49 -0.21 8.40 3.14
CA GLN A 49 -0.30 7.88 4.52
C GLN A 49 -1.44 6.86 4.65
N ALA A 50 -2.62 7.15 4.10
CA ALA A 50 -3.75 6.22 4.04
C ALA A 50 -3.36 4.89 3.39
N LEU A 51 -2.67 4.96 2.25
CA LEU A 51 -2.18 3.78 1.55
C LEU A 51 -1.17 2.97 2.39
N VAL A 52 -0.30 3.63 3.16
CA VAL A 52 0.65 2.94 4.04
C VAL A 52 -0.04 2.25 5.22
N SER A 53 -1.17 2.77 5.71
CA SER A 53 -1.97 2.09 6.73
C SER A 53 -2.69 0.86 6.15
N PHE A 54 -3.26 1.01 4.95
CA PHE A 54 -4.13 0.01 4.34
C PHE A 54 -3.41 -1.14 3.61
N ILE A 55 -2.31 -0.86 2.89
CA ILE A 55 -1.59 -1.90 2.12
C ILE A 55 -1.12 -3.09 2.98
N PRO A 56 -0.65 -2.91 4.23
CA PRO A 56 -0.37 -4.01 5.15
C PRO A 56 -1.52 -5.00 5.32
N GLU A 57 -2.76 -4.53 5.40
CA GLU A 57 -3.95 -5.37 5.54
C GLU A 57 -4.18 -6.20 4.27
N LEU A 58 -3.86 -5.64 3.09
CA LEU A 58 -3.94 -6.36 1.82
C LEU A 58 -2.94 -7.52 1.71
N PHE A 59 -1.82 -7.48 2.44
CA PHE A 59 -0.89 -8.62 2.48
C PHE A 59 -1.43 -9.79 3.33
N LEU A 60 -2.35 -9.52 4.26
CA LEU A 60 -3.00 -10.57 5.07
C LEU A 60 -4.12 -11.27 4.28
N ALA A 61 -4.63 -10.64 3.22
CA ALA A 61 -5.61 -11.24 2.33
C ALA A 61 -4.98 -12.36 1.48
N PRO A 62 -5.77 -13.40 1.09
CA PRO A 62 -5.26 -14.51 0.30
C PRO A 62 -4.64 -14.05 -1.03
N GLU A 63 -3.49 -14.63 -1.39
CA GLU A 63 -2.70 -14.30 -2.59
C GLU A 63 -3.41 -14.61 -3.90
N SER A 64 -4.35 -15.56 -3.88
CA SER A 64 -5.10 -16.00 -5.05
C SER A 64 -6.57 -16.19 -4.68
N ILE A 65 -7.44 -15.50 -5.42
CA ILE A 65 -8.86 -15.78 -5.44
C ILE A 65 -9.11 -16.55 -6.74
N SER A 66 -9.55 -17.81 -6.62
CA SER A 66 -9.99 -18.61 -7.76
C SER A 66 -11.50 -18.48 -7.86
N GLN A 67 -12.00 -17.88 -8.94
CA GLN A 67 -13.42 -17.94 -9.31
C GLN A 67 -13.53 -18.69 -10.64
N GLY A 68 -13.99 -19.94 -10.60
CA GLY A 68 -14.10 -20.79 -11.80
C GLY A 68 -12.75 -21.00 -12.50
N ASP A 69 -12.73 -20.82 -13.82
CA ASP A 69 -11.56 -20.99 -14.70
C ASP A 69 -10.55 -19.82 -14.67
N PHE A 70 -10.83 -18.73 -13.97
CA PHE A 70 -9.94 -17.56 -13.91
C PHE A 70 -9.19 -17.50 -12.57
N THR A 71 -7.87 -17.62 -12.62
CA THR A 71 -6.98 -17.35 -11.47
C THR A 71 -6.40 -15.95 -11.59
N ILE A 72 -6.83 -15.04 -10.72
CA ILE A 72 -6.17 -13.74 -10.57
C ILE A 72 -5.00 -13.92 -9.60
N LYS A 73 -3.77 -13.91 -10.12
CA LYS A 73 -2.55 -13.90 -9.30
C LYS A 73 -2.18 -12.46 -8.96
N ARG A 74 -2.26 -12.08 -7.68
CA ARG A 74 -1.79 -10.77 -7.22
C ARG A 74 -0.26 -10.74 -7.25
N SER A 75 0.32 -9.64 -7.73
CA SER A 75 1.78 -9.44 -7.67
C SER A 75 2.18 -8.93 -6.29
N GLN A 76 2.37 -9.84 -5.33
CA GLN A 76 2.81 -9.47 -3.97
C GLN A 76 4.17 -8.76 -3.95
N ALA A 77 5.08 -9.14 -4.86
CA ALA A 77 6.38 -8.48 -5.00
C ALA A 77 6.24 -7.00 -5.37
N GLY A 78 5.44 -6.68 -6.39
CA GLY A 78 5.22 -5.30 -6.83
C GLY A 78 4.51 -4.44 -5.78
N LEU A 79 3.54 -5.01 -5.07
CA LEU A 79 2.85 -4.31 -3.98
C LEU A 79 3.79 -4.02 -2.80
N LYS A 80 4.70 -4.96 -2.48
CA LYS A 80 5.70 -4.80 -1.42
C LYS A 80 6.74 -3.73 -1.75
N GLU A 81 7.21 -3.68 -2.99
CA GLU A 81 8.09 -2.61 -3.45
C GLU A 81 7.39 -1.26 -3.42
N TYR A 82 6.13 -1.19 -3.88
CA TYR A 82 5.34 0.03 -3.84
C TYR A 82 5.14 0.54 -2.40
N TYR A 83 4.81 -0.36 -1.48
CA TYR A 83 4.73 -0.05 -0.05
C TYR A 83 6.04 0.51 0.50
N ALA A 84 7.18 -0.09 0.13
CA ALA A 84 8.49 0.38 0.57
C ALA A 84 8.83 1.78 0.04
N ILE A 85 8.45 2.09 -1.21
CA ILE A 85 8.60 3.42 -1.82
C ILE A 85 7.74 4.45 -1.06
N LEU A 86 6.49 4.12 -0.75
CA LEU A 86 5.60 5.01 0.00
C LEU A 86 6.15 5.32 1.40
N CYS A 87 6.63 4.31 2.11
CA CYS A 87 7.23 4.50 3.42
C CYS A 87 8.49 5.37 3.35
N ALA A 88 9.34 5.15 2.33
CA ALA A 88 10.53 5.97 2.11
C ALA A 88 10.19 7.45 1.83
N ASP A 89 9.18 7.70 1.00
CA ASP A 89 8.68 9.06 0.68
C ASP A 89 8.12 9.77 1.92
N LEU A 90 7.47 9.03 2.82
CA LEU A 90 6.93 9.56 4.07
C LEU A 90 7.97 9.65 5.20
N GLY A 91 9.20 9.16 4.99
CA GLY A 91 10.23 9.08 6.04
C GLY A 91 9.92 8.05 7.13
N ILE A 92 8.97 7.14 6.88
CA ILE A 92 8.60 6.07 7.80
C ILE A 92 9.61 4.94 7.58
N GLY A 93 10.40 4.63 8.60
CA GLY A 93 11.35 3.51 8.55
C GLY A 93 10.61 2.22 8.27
N THR A 94 10.87 1.60 7.11
CA THR A 94 10.33 0.27 6.83
C THR A 94 11.01 -0.76 7.73
N VAL A 95 10.23 -1.53 8.49
CA VAL A 95 10.75 -2.68 9.27
C VAL A 95 11.46 -3.72 8.39
N SER A 96 11.33 -3.64 7.06
CA SER A 96 11.92 -4.56 6.10
C SER A 96 13.38 -4.27 5.72
N LYS A 97 14.04 -3.24 6.28
CA LYS A 97 15.50 -3.06 6.12
C LYS A 97 16.29 -3.58 7.33
N SER A 98 16.01 -4.81 7.78
CA SER A 98 17.08 -5.59 8.41
C SER A 98 17.97 -6.15 7.30
N THR A 99 18.82 -5.29 6.72
CA THR A 99 19.97 -5.84 5.99
C THR A 99 20.83 -6.49 7.07
N PRO A 100 21.08 -7.81 7.06
CA PRO A 100 22.03 -8.37 7.99
C PRO A 100 23.39 -7.72 7.69
N LYS A 101 23.79 -6.77 8.54
CA LYS A 101 25.17 -6.29 8.53
C LYS A 101 26.01 -7.46 9.04
N ILE A 102 26.71 -8.13 8.12
CA ILE A 102 27.81 -9.02 8.48
C ILE A 102 28.82 -8.13 9.20
N VAL A 103 28.85 -8.24 10.53
CA VAL A 103 29.86 -7.61 11.37
C VAL A 103 30.88 -8.68 11.69
N ASP A 104 32.09 -8.52 11.14
CA ASP A 104 33.25 -9.30 11.54
C ASP A 104 33.45 -9.13 13.05
N LYS A 105 33.42 -10.24 13.79
CA LYS A 105 33.67 -10.29 15.24
C LYS A 105 34.98 -10.98 15.58
N SER A 106 35.89 -11.09 14.60
CA SER A 106 37.15 -11.83 14.73
C SER A 106 38.11 -11.25 15.79
N TYR A 107 37.80 -10.06 16.31
CA TYR A 107 38.58 -9.37 17.35
C TYR A 107 38.05 -9.52 18.78
N LYS A 108 37.02 -10.36 19.01
CA LYS A 108 36.56 -10.71 20.37
C LYS A 108 37.12 -12.07 20.78
N TRP A 109 38.35 -12.07 21.24
CA TRP A 109 38.97 -13.15 22.01
C TRP A 109 38.79 -12.90 23.51
#